data_AF-G0QNG9-F1
#
_entry.id   AF-G0QNG9-F1
#
_cell.length_a   1.000
_cell.length_b   1.000
_cell.length_c   1.000
_cell.angle_alpha   90.00
_cell.angle_beta   90.00
_cell.angle_gamma   90.00
#
_symmetry.space_group_name_H-M   'P 1'
#
loop_
_entity.id
_entity.type
_entity.pdbx_description
1 polymer ?
#
loop_
_entity_poly.entity_id
_entity_poly.type
_entity_poly.pdbx_seq_one_letter_code
_entity_poly.pdbx_strand_id
1 'polypeptide(L)' 'MSWNYCSITGEQLTDPVISKKTGHIYERRIIEKYIEQSGTDPITNQQLTKEDLLPVQTTLQKNPDHQHVHQYLVF' A
#
# COMPACT_ATOMS: atom_id res chain seq x y z
N MET A 1 10.03 -11.01 -1.62
CA MET A 1 9.40 -9.92 -0.87
C MET A 1 8.17 -9.50 -1.65
N SER A 2 6.97 -9.81 -1.17
CA SER A 2 5.73 -9.58 -1.93
C SER A 2 5.27 -8.11 -1.83
N TRP A 3 4.83 -7.55 -2.96
CA TRP A 3 4.39 -6.16 -3.17
C TRP A 3 3.04 -5.80 -2.50
N ASN A 4 2.46 -6.69 -1.69
CA ASN A 4 1.10 -6.56 -1.15
C ASN A 4 1.01 -5.92 0.25
N TYR A 5 2.12 -5.38 0.77
CA TYR A 5 2.20 -4.79 2.10
C TYR A 5 2.38 -3.27 2.04
N CYS A 6 1.76 -2.55 2.98
CA CYS A 6 1.87 -1.11 3.11
C CYS A 6 3.31 -0.70 3.47
N SER A 7 3.88 0.27 2.76
CA SER A 7 5.24 0.77 3.04
C SER A 7 5.40 1.49 4.38
N ILE A 8 4.28 1.78 5.07
CA ILE A 8 4.29 2.46 6.38
C ILE A 8 4.17 1.43 7.52
N THR A 9 3.17 0.54 7.47
CA THR A 9 2.87 -0.39 8.58
C THR A 9 3.34 -1.82 8.37
N GLY A 10 3.62 -2.22 7.13
CA GLY A 10 3.86 -3.61 6.79
C GLY A 10 2.62 -4.49 6.87
N GLU A 11 1.42 -3.91 6.93
CA GLU A 11 0.15 -4.65 6.91
C GLU A 11 -0.35 -4.86 5.48
N GLN A 12 -1.22 -5.86 5.29
CA GLN A 12 -1.78 -6.16 3.99
C GLN A 12 -2.66 -5.00 3.51
N LEU A 13 -2.41 -4.55 2.28
CA LEU A 13 -3.17 -3.47 1.66
C LEU A 13 -4.60 -3.95 1.35
N THR A 14 -5.58 -3.25 1.91
CA THR A 14 -7.01 -3.50 1.63
C THR A 14 -7.52 -2.52 0.58
N ASP A 15 -7.04 -1.28 0.63
CA ASP A 15 -7.43 -0.21 -0.29
C ASP A 15 -6.20 0.58 -0.73
N PRO A 16 -5.39 -0.01 -1.64
CA PRO A 16 -4.12 0.58 -2.04
C PRO A 16 -4.33 1.86 -2.85
N VAL A 17 -3.53 2.87 -2.52
CA VAL A 17 -3.40 4.12 -3.27
C VAL A 17 -1.95 4.36 -3.64
N ILE A 18 -1.73 5.00 -4.79
CA ILE A 18 -0.40 5.41 -5.24
C ILE A 18 -0.28 6.93 -5.23
N SER A 19 0.85 7.44 -4.77
CA SER A 19 1.20 8.85 -4.92
C SER A 19 1.58 9.13 -6.37
N LYS A 20 0.89 10.07 -7.03
CA LYS A 20 1.25 10.53 -8.39
C LYS A 20 2.67 11.10 -8.48
N LYS A 21 3.19 11.62 -7.37
CA LYS A 21 4.47 12.36 -7.34
C LYS A 21 5.66 11.44 -7.17
N THR A 22 5.52 10.39 -6.34
CA THR A 22 6.62 9.51 -5.94
C THR A 22 6.47 8.09 -6.45
N GLY A 23 5.26 7.68 -6.86
CA GLY A 23 4.98 6.31 -7.29
C GLY A 23 4.91 5.30 -6.15
N HIS A 24 4.95 5.77 -4.90
CA HIS A 24 4.86 4.91 -3.72
C HIS A 24 3.43 4.48 -3.43
N ILE A 25 3.25 3.23 -3.00
CA ILE A 25 1.96 2.65 -2.66
C ILE A 25 1.75 2.66 -1.15
N TYR A 26 0.56 3.12 -0.76
CA TYR A 26 0.15 3.24 0.62
C TYR A 26 -1.26 2.66 0.83
N GLU A 27 -1.61 2.40 2.09
CA GLU A 27 -2.99 2.11 2.48
C GLU A 27 -3.75 3.43 2.61
N ARG A 28 -4.90 3.57 1.94
CA ARG A 28 -5.65 4.84 1.87
C ARG A 28 -5.86 5.46 3.24
N ARG A 29 -6.33 4.66 4.20
CA ARG A 29 -6.65 5.13 5.57
C ARG A 29 -5.43 5.69 6.32
N ILE A 30 -4.24 5.18 6.03
CA ILE A 30 -3.01 5.54 6.75
C ILE A 30 -2.41 6.79 6.14
N ILE A 31 -2.29 6.82 4.80
CA ILE A 31 -1.70 7.98 4.12
C ILE A 31 -2.59 9.21 4.23
N GLU A 32 -3.92 9.07 4.22
CA GLU A 32 -4.82 10.20 4.41
C GLU A 32 -4.65 10.85 5.80
N LYS A 33 -4.53 10.04 6.86
CA LYS A 33 -4.24 10.54 8.21
C LYS A 33 -2.87 11.23 8.29
N TYR A 34 -1.86 10.68 7.63
CA TYR A 34 -0.53 11.28 7.61
C TYR A 34 -0.53 12.63 6.86
N ILE A 35 -1.23 12.71 5.73
CA ILE A 35 -1.38 13.96 4.97
C ILE A 35 -2.14 15.01 5.79
N GLU A 36 -3.18 14.62 6.53
CA GLU A 36 -3.90 15.54 7.43
C GLU A 36 -2.99 16.11 8.54
N GLN A 37 -2.01 15.34 9.01
CA GLN A 37 -1.11 15.75 10.09
C GLN A 37 0.12 16.52 9.59
N SER A 38 0.74 16.07 8.50
CA SER A 38 2.04 16.57 8.02
C SER A 38 1.97 17.23 6.64
N GLY A 39 0.99 16.88 5.80
CA GLY A 39 0.87 17.41 4.44
C GLY A 39 2.00 16.99 3.49
N THR A 40 2.73 15.92 3.84
CA THR A 40 3.90 15.44 3.11
C THR A 40 3.87 13.94 2.88
N ASP A 41 4.73 13.45 1.99
CA ASP A 41 4.98 12.04 1.73
C ASP A 41 5.89 11.48 2.84
N PRO A 42 5.53 10.36 3.49
CA PRO A 42 6.26 9.85 4.65
C PRO A 42 7.65 9.27 4.33
N ILE A 43 7.95 9.02 3.05
CA ILE A 43 9.23 8.45 2.61
C ILE A 43 10.15 9.56 2.09
N THR A 44 9.61 10.43 1.24
CA THR A 44 10.42 11.45 0.55
C THR A 44 10.33 12.83 1.17
N ASN A 45 9.43 13.05 2.14
CA ASN A 45 9.12 14.35 2.73
C ASN A 45 8.64 15.41 1.73
N GLN A 46 8.25 15.01 0.52
CA GLN A 46 7.71 15.94 -0.47
C GLN A 46 6.26 16.29 -0.16
N GLN A 47 5.83 17.51 -0.51
CA GLN A 47 4.45 17.93 -0.30
C GLN A 47 3.48 17.03 -1.07
N LEU A 48 2.51 16.45 -0.35
CA LEU A 48 1.58 15.45 -0.86
C LEU A 48 0.17 15.76 -0.34
N THR A 49 -0.79 15.82 -1.25
CA THR A 49 -2.20 16.06 -0.91
C THR A 49 -3.07 14.85 -1.23
N LYS A 50 -4.29 14.82 -0.70
CA LYS A 50 -5.24 13.72 -0.96
C LYS A 50 -5.61 13.61 -2.45
N GLU A 51 -5.60 14.72 -3.17
CA GLU A 51 -5.90 14.79 -4.62
C GLU A 51 -4.78 14.17 -5.48
N ASP A 52 -3.57 14.10 -4.91
CA ASP A 52 -2.41 13.45 -5.52
C ASP A 52 -2.43 11.92 -5.36
N LEU A 53 -3.37 11.37 -4.58
CA LEU A 53 -3.52 9.94 -4.38
C LEU A 53 -4.43 9.35 -5.46
N LEU A 54 -3.95 8.32 -6.14
CA LEU A 54 -4.73 7.54 -7.09
C LEU A 54 -5.09 6.18 -6.49
N PRO A 55 -6.37 5.76 -6.55
CA PRO A 55 -6.74 4.40 -6.20
C PRO A 55 -6.10 3.43 -7.19
N VAL A 56 -5.43 2.40 -6.66
CA VAL A 56 -4.88 1.32 -7.47
C VAL A 56 -5.82 0.14 -7.39
N GLN A 57 -6.41 -0.25 -8.52
CA GLN A 57 -7.10 -1.53 -8.59
C GLN A 57 -6.05 -2.63 -8.73
N THR A 58 -5.67 -3.21 -7.61
CA THR A 58 -4.87 -4.42 -7.63
C THR A 58 -5.78 -5.61 -7.87
N THR A 59 -5.42 -6.50 -8.79
CA THR A 59 -6.00 -7.85 -8.90
C THR A 59 -5.53 -8.76 -7.76
N LEU A 60 -5.34 -8.20 -6.55
CA LEU A 60 -5.15 -8.98 -5.34
C LEU A 60 -6.40 -9.84 -5.19
N GLN A 61 -6.33 -11.05 -5.73
CA GLN A 61 -7.31 -12.08 -5.52
C GLN A 61 -7.38 -12.24 -4.01
N LYS A 62 -8.45 -11.73 -3.40
CA LYS A 62 -8.88 -12.20 -2.09
C LYS A 62 -9.28 -13.65 -2.31
N ASN A 63 -8.31 -14.55 -2.39
CA ASN A 63 -8.58 -15.97 -2.25
C ASN A 63 -9.06 -16.13 -0.81
N PRO A 64 -10.34 -16.47 -0.58
CA PRO A 64 -10.90 -16.45 0.77
C PRO A 64 -10.45 -17.64 1.64
N ASP A 65 -9.52 -18.48 1.19
CA ASP A 65 -9.00 -19.58 1.99
C ASP A 65 -7.62 -20.03 1.46
N HIS A 66 -6.55 -19.69 2.17
CA HIS A 66 -5.33 -20.49 2.32
C HIS A 66 -4.35 -19.75 3.26
N GLN A 67 -4.66 -19.80 4.56
CA GLN A 67 -3.57 -20.11 5.49
C GLN A 67 -3.11 -21.52 5.11
N HIS A 68 -1.79 -21.72 4.94
CA HIS A 68 -1.12 -23.01 4.69
C HIS A 68 -0.78 -23.39 3.22
N VAL A 69 0.11 -22.63 2.58
CA VAL A 69 1.08 -23.22 1.62
C VAL A 69 2.50 -22.79 1.98
N HIS A 70 2.95 -23.17 3.17
CA HIS A 70 4.36 -23.52 3.27
C HIS A 70 4.44 -25.03 3.05
N GLN A 71 5.38 -25.42 2.19
CA GLN A 71 5.92 -26.77 1.99
C GLN A 71 5.46 -27.52 0.72
N TYR A 72 6.46 -28.06 0.03
CA TYR A 72 6.50 -28.82 -1.23
C TYR A 72 6.51 -27.99 -2.53
N LEU A 73 7.42 -28.15 -3.48
CA LEU A 73 8.72 -28.83 -3.63
C LEU A 73 9.28 -28.33 -4.99
N VAL A 74 10.60 -28.18 -5.07
CA VAL A 74 11.48 -28.37 -6.23
C VAL A 74 10.81 -28.70 -7.58
N PHE A 75 11.09 -27.86 -8.59
CA PHE A 75 11.53 -28.33 -9.90
C PHE A 75 12.90 -27.73 -10.19
#